data_AF-A0A2V5UAP2-F1
#
_entry.id   AF-A0A2V5UAP2-F1
#
_cell.length_a   1.000
_cell.length_b   1.000
_cell.length_c   1.000
_cell.angle_alpha   90.00
_cell.angle_beta   90.00
_cell.angle_gamma   90.00
#
_symmetry.space_group_name_H-M   'P 1'
#
loop_
_entity.id
_entity.type
_entity.pdbx_description
1 polymer ?
#
loop_
_entity_poly.entity_id
_entity_poly.type
_entity_poly.pdbx_seq_one_letter_code
_entity_poly.pdbx_strand_id
1 'polypeptide(L)'
;MLEVSRGSLAAFERRLATIPADLCAPFHEEARQLEAELLTVYRVVVQCTKREEDLERVSKWWETMVRVCDEFAVRLVKLAEAHPACGAEQYYDRVLELRSKCLRLQKMHN
;
A
#
# COMPACT_ATOMS: atom_id res chain seq x y z
N MET A 1 -24.03 -29.64 27.60
CA MET A 1 -22.67 -29.06 27.48
C MET A 1 -22.52 -28.18 26.20
N LEU A 2 -23.58 -27.46 25.78
CA LEU A 2 -23.58 -26.58 24.58
C LEU A 2 -24.11 -25.15 24.88
N GLU A 3 -24.70 -24.90 26.06
CA GLU A 3 -25.24 -23.59 26.43
C GLU A 3 -24.17 -22.63 26.97
N VAL A 4 -23.12 -23.17 27.60
CA VAL A 4 -21.97 -22.39 28.12
C VAL A 4 -21.21 -21.69 26.98
N SER A 5 -21.19 -22.26 25.77
CA SER A 5 -20.52 -21.62 24.63
C SER A 5 -21.31 -20.44 24.06
N ARG A 6 -22.66 -20.47 24.12
CA ARG A 6 -23.52 -19.38 23.62
C ARG A 6 -23.47 -18.14 24.51
N GLY A 7 -23.46 -18.32 25.83
CA GLY A 7 -23.29 -17.20 26.76
C GLY A 7 -21.93 -16.51 26.62
N SER A 8 -20.87 -17.30 26.38
CA SER A 8 -19.52 -16.80 26.14
C SER A 8 -19.41 -16.02 24.82
N LEU A 9 -20.01 -16.53 23.74
CA LEU A 9 -20.06 -15.82 22.45
C LEU A 9 -20.82 -14.49 22.53
N ALA A 10 -22.00 -14.48 23.16
CA ALA A 10 -22.81 -13.25 23.27
C ALA A 10 -22.14 -12.18 24.14
N ALA A 11 -21.34 -12.58 25.14
CA ALA A 11 -20.53 -11.66 25.93
C ALA A 11 -19.32 -11.14 25.13
N PHE A 12 -18.73 -11.96 24.26
CA PHE A 12 -17.66 -11.57 23.36
C PHE A 12 -18.14 -10.57 22.29
N GLU A 13 -19.27 -10.84 21.62
CA GLU A 13 -19.87 -9.91 20.64
C GLU A 13 -20.24 -8.56 21.27
N ARG A 14 -20.77 -8.56 22.50
CA ARG A 14 -21.03 -7.32 23.26
C ARG A 14 -19.76 -6.52 23.52
N ARG A 15 -18.64 -7.18 23.84
CA ARG A 15 -17.34 -6.50 24.01
C ARG A 15 -16.84 -5.94 22.67
N LEU A 16 -16.98 -6.67 21.58
CA LEU A 16 -16.64 -6.17 20.24
C LEU A 16 -17.45 -4.93 19.85
N ALA A 17 -18.75 -4.93 20.12
CA ALA A 17 -19.63 -3.79 19.83
C ALA A 17 -19.30 -2.52 20.65
N THR A 18 -18.55 -2.65 21.75
CA THR A 18 -18.09 -1.51 22.56
C THR A 18 -16.74 -0.95 22.14
N ILE A 19 -16.03 -1.62 21.23
CA ILE A 19 -14.78 -1.11 20.67
C ILE A 19 -15.15 0.00 19.67
N PRO A 20 -14.62 1.23 19.80
CA PRO A 20 -14.83 2.27 18.80
C PRO A 20 -14.34 1.77 17.43
N ALA A 21 -15.21 1.84 16.41
CA ALA A 21 -14.89 1.42 15.05
C ALA A 21 -13.73 2.20 14.41
N ASP A 22 -13.26 3.28 15.05
CA ASP A 22 -12.36 4.29 14.51
C ASP A 22 -10.93 4.26 15.09
N LEU A 23 -10.48 3.14 15.67
CA LEU A 23 -9.09 3.07 16.12
C LEU A 23 -8.09 3.02 14.95
N CYS A 24 -8.52 2.52 13.79
CA CYS A 24 -7.66 2.30 12.62
C CYS A 24 -8.23 2.85 11.31
N ALA A 25 -9.45 3.40 11.31
CA ALA A 25 -10.03 3.95 10.09
C ALA A 25 -9.22 5.13 9.51
N PRO A 26 -8.67 6.08 10.31
CA PRO A 26 -7.88 7.18 9.78
C PRO A 26 -6.55 6.67 9.22
N PHE A 27 -5.95 5.67 9.87
CA PHE A 27 -4.78 4.97 9.34
C PHE A 27 -5.06 4.35 7.97
N HIS A 28 -6.17 3.62 7.81
CA HIS A 28 -6.53 3.00 6.54
C HIS A 28 -6.86 4.02 5.47
N GLU A 29 -7.41 5.18 5.84
CA GLU A 29 -7.65 6.28 4.92
C GLU A 29 -6.33 6.86 4.39
N GLU A 30 -5.40 7.20 5.27
CA GLU A 30 -4.08 7.71 4.89
C GLU A 30 -3.30 6.69 4.03
N ALA A 31 -3.36 5.40 4.38
CA ALA A 31 -2.72 4.35 3.60
C ALA A 31 -3.34 4.20 2.19
N ARG A 32 -4.68 4.32 2.07
CA ARG A 32 -5.37 4.33 0.77
C ARG A 32 -5.05 5.57 -0.05
N GLN A 33 -4.94 6.73 0.59
CA GLN A 33 -4.59 7.98 -0.07
C GLN A 33 -3.18 7.91 -0.66
N LEU A 34 -2.20 7.41 0.12
CA LEU A 34 -0.84 7.16 -0.37
C LEU A 34 -0.83 6.19 -1.56
N GLU A 35 -1.62 5.11 -1.53
CA GLU A 35 -1.74 4.18 -2.65
C GLU A 35 -2.31 4.88 -3.91
N ALA A 36 -3.36 5.69 -3.76
CA ALA A 36 -3.98 6.41 -4.87
C ALA A 36 -3.02 7.42 -5.52
N GLU A 37 -2.22 8.11 -4.71
CA GLU A 37 -1.18 9.03 -5.18
C GLU A 37 -0.07 8.28 -5.94
N LEU A 38 0.40 7.16 -5.40
CA LEU A 38 1.40 6.32 -6.08
C LEU A 38 0.91 5.83 -7.45
N LEU A 39 -0.34 5.37 -7.53
CA LEU A 39 -0.95 4.97 -8.79
C LEU A 39 -1.12 6.13 -9.77
N THR A 40 -1.33 7.35 -9.27
CA THR A 40 -1.39 8.56 -10.09
C THR A 40 -0.03 8.86 -10.71
N VAL A 41 1.05 8.82 -9.93
CA VAL A 41 2.42 8.99 -10.45
C VAL A 41 2.76 7.90 -11.46
N TYR A 42 2.41 6.64 -11.17
CA TYR A 42 2.60 5.53 -12.11
C TYR A 42 1.91 5.78 -13.46
N ARG A 43 0.66 6.26 -13.45
CA ARG A 43 -0.06 6.60 -14.69
C ARG A 43 0.67 7.69 -15.48
N VAL A 44 1.21 8.70 -14.83
CA VAL A 44 1.99 9.75 -15.49
C VAL A 44 3.25 9.17 -16.13
N VAL A 45 4.02 8.36 -15.40
CA VAL A 45 5.23 7.70 -15.93
C VAL A 45 4.90 6.82 -17.14
N VAL A 46 3.81 6.04 -17.09
CA VAL A 46 3.34 5.24 -18.23
C VAL A 46 3.05 6.13 -19.45
N GLN A 47 2.47 7.31 -19.27
CA GLN A 47 2.21 8.22 -20.39
C GLN A 47 3.50 8.82 -20.95
N CYS A 48 4.47 9.15 -20.09
CA CYS A 48 5.79 9.61 -20.54
C CYS A 48 6.50 8.53 -21.38
N THR A 49 6.53 7.29 -20.91
CA THR A 49 7.22 6.19 -21.61
C THR A 49 6.56 5.81 -22.92
N LYS A 50 5.23 5.89 -23.03
CA LYS A 50 4.50 5.64 -24.29
C LYS A 50 4.82 6.63 -25.41
N ARG A 51 5.27 7.83 -25.07
CA ARG A 51 5.56 8.92 -26.02
C ARG A 51 7.06 9.09 -26.27
N GLU A 52 7.89 8.30 -25.59
CA GLU A 52 9.33 8.39 -25.64
C GLU A 52 9.88 7.28 -26.54
N GLU A 53 10.67 7.67 -27.54
CA GLU A 53 11.31 6.74 -28.49
C GLU A 53 12.72 6.36 -28.03
N ASP A 54 13.35 7.21 -27.20
CA ASP A 54 14.66 6.96 -26.62
C ASP A 54 14.56 5.95 -25.47
N LEU A 55 15.05 4.73 -25.71
CA LEU A 55 15.03 3.65 -24.74
C LEU A 55 15.80 3.97 -23.45
N GLU A 56 16.86 4.78 -23.52
CA GLU A 56 17.61 5.20 -22.34
C GLU A 56 16.74 6.12 -21.46
N ARG A 57 15.98 7.02 -22.09
CA ARG A 57 15.01 7.86 -21.37
C ARG A 57 13.85 7.06 -20.81
N VAL A 58 13.35 6.06 -21.54
CA VAL A 58 12.33 5.12 -21.02
C VAL A 58 12.86 4.41 -19.77
N SER A 59 14.11 3.93 -19.79
CA SER A 59 14.76 3.32 -18.63
C SER A 59 14.84 4.28 -17.43
N LYS A 60 15.24 5.55 -17.66
CA LYS A 60 15.29 6.60 -16.61
C LYS A 60 13.91 6.92 -16.01
N TRP A 61 12.85 6.88 -16.80
CA TRP A 61 11.47 7.05 -16.30
C TRP A 61 11.08 5.90 -15.36
N TRP A 62 11.39 4.66 -15.72
CA TRP A 62 11.13 3.51 -14.86
C TRP A 62 12.00 3.50 -13.60
N GLU A 63 13.27 3.90 -13.71
CA GLU A 63 14.15 4.09 -12.56
C GLU A 63 13.57 5.11 -11.57
N THR A 64 13.09 6.25 -12.09
CA THR A 64 12.43 7.28 -11.29
C THR A 64 11.22 6.70 -10.56
N MET A 65 10.39 5.91 -11.24
CA MET A 65 9.24 5.25 -10.62
C MET A 65 9.62 4.25 -9.53
N VAL A 66 10.72 3.50 -9.69
CA VAL A 66 11.25 2.62 -8.64
C VAL A 66 11.61 3.42 -7.39
N ARG A 67 12.32 4.55 -7.55
CA ARG A 67 12.66 5.44 -6.42
C ARG A 67 11.41 6.02 -5.75
N VAL A 68 10.40 6.39 -6.52
CA VAL A 68 9.10 6.83 -5.97
C VAL A 68 8.45 5.70 -5.16
N CYS A 69 8.45 4.45 -5.64
CA CYS A 69 7.92 3.33 -4.86
C CYS A 69 8.69 3.14 -3.53
N ASP A 70 10.02 3.26 -3.54
CA ASP A 70 10.85 3.20 -2.34
C ASP A 70 10.48 4.29 -1.32
N GLU A 71 10.26 5.51 -1.81
CA GLU A 71 9.83 6.65 -0.99
C GLU A 71 8.44 6.45 -0.35
N PHE A 72 7.50 5.84 -1.07
CA PHE A 72 6.17 5.52 -0.57
C PHE A 72 6.21 4.38 0.45
N ALA A 73 7.04 3.36 0.20
CA ALA A 73 7.27 2.27 1.16
C ALA A 73 7.79 2.80 2.50
N VAL A 74 8.74 3.75 2.49
CA VAL A 74 9.25 4.40 3.71
C VAL A 74 8.13 5.14 4.46
N ARG A 75 7.23 5.83 3.76
CA ARG A 75 6.10 6.55 4.39
C ARG A 75 5.08 5.59 5.00
N LEU A 76 4.78 4.48 4.32
CA LEU A 76 3.93 3.42 4.87
C LEU A 76 4.54 2.75 6.10
N VAL A 77 5.86 2.52 6.12
CA VAL A 77 6.54 2.00 7.31
C VAL A 77 6.39 2.96 8.49
N LYS A 78 6.62 4.26 8.28
CA LYS A 78 6.42 5.27 9.34
C LYS A 78 4.98 5.31 9.85
N LEU A 79 4.01 5.19 8.94
CA LEU A 79 2.59 5.13 9.28
C LEU A 79 2.27 3.85 10.10
N ALA A 80 2.86 2.72 9.72
CA ALA A 80 2.72 1.44 10.43
C ALA A 80 3.37 1.45 11.82
N GLU A 81 4.55 2.05 11.96
CA GLU A 81 5.25 2.22 13.23
C GLU A 81 4.45 3.10 14.21
N ALA A 82 3.76 4.12 13.71
CA ALA A 82 2.88 4.96 14.52
C ALA A 82 1.58 4.24 14.93
N HIS A 83 1.15 3.23 14.16
CA HIS A 83 -0.12 2.51 14.35
C HIS A 83 0.04 0.98 14.20
N PRO A 84 0.82 0.32 15.07
CA PRO A 84 1.19 -1.09 14.89
C PRO A 84 0.01 -2.06 14.97
N ALA A 85 -1.09 -1.66 15.61
CA ALA A 85 -2.31 -2.47 15.74
C ALA A 85 -3.21 -2.44 14.50
N CYS A 86 -2.93 -1.57 13.51
CA CYS A 86 -3.83 -1.32 12.39
C CYS A 86 -3.50 -2.09 11.10
N GLY A 87 -2.33 -2.73 11.03
CA GLY A 87 -1.96 -3.62 9.91
C GLY A 87 -1.70 -2.89 8.59
N ALA A 88 -0.42 -2.75 8.23
CA ALA A 88 0.02 -2.09 7.00
C ALA A 88 0.39 -3.06 5.86
N GLU A 89 0.46 -4.36 6.15
CA GLU A 89 1.06 -5.40 5.30
C GLU A 89 0.51 -5.37 3.87
N GLN A 90 -0.81 -5.36 3.72
CA GLN A 90 -1.46 -5.34 2.41
C GLN A 90 -1.09 -4.10 1.56
N TYR A 91 -0.83 -2.95 2.17
CA TYR A 91 -0.46 -1.74 1.45
C TYR A 91 1.00 -1.81 1.03
N TYR A 92 1.84 -2.34 1.90
CA TYR A 92 3.25 -2.56 1.64
C TYR A 92 3.46 -3.54 0.48
N ASP A 93 2.75 -4.67 0.48
CA ASP A 93 2.80 -5.67 -0.59
C ASP A 93 2.48 -5.04 -1.96
N ARG A 94 1.42 -4.23 -2.04
CA ARG A 94 1.04 -3.56 -3.30
C ARG A 94 2.11 -2.59 -3.79
N VAL A 95 2.74 -1.83 -2.90
CA VAL A 95 3.86 -0.95 -3.25
C VAL A 95 5.05 -1.77 -3.77
N LEU A 96 5.39 -2.88 -3.11
CA LEU A 96 6.49 -3.75 -3.52
C LEU A 96 6.23 -4.48 -4.83
N GLU A 97 5.00 -4.90 -5.09
CA GLU A 97 4.58 -5.48 -6.36
C GLU A 97 4.75 -4.47 -7.51
N LEU A 98 4.29 -3.23 -7.31
CA LEU A 98 4.45 -2.16 -8.30
C LEU A 98 5.92 -1.81 -8.51
N ARG A 99 6.71 -1.71 -7.44
CA ARG A 99 8.15 -1.51 -7.51
C ARG A 99 8.82 -2.59 -8.34
N SER A 100 8.51 -3.85 -8.05
CA SER A 100 9.03 -5.02 -8.75
C SER A 100 8.68 -4.99 -10.23
N LYS A 101 7.46 -4.56 -10.57
CA LYS A 101 7.03 -4.35 -11.96
C LYS A 101 7.87 -3.26 -12.65
N CYS A 102 8.05 -2.11 -12.01
CA CYS A 102 8.81 -0.99 -12.59
C CYS A 102 10.29 -1.35 -12.77
N LEU A 103 10.88 -2.08 -11.82
CA LEU A 103 12.25 -2.56 -11.91
C LEU A 103 12.46 -3.52 -13.09
N ARG A 104 11.48 -4.41 -13.36
CA ARG A 104 11.53 -5.28 -14.55
C ARG A 104 11.49 -4.45 -15.83
N LEU A 105 10.60 -3.45 -15.90
CA LEU A 105 10.48 -2.57 -17.07
C LEU A 105 11.76 -1.76 -17.30
N GLN A 106 12.39 -1.23 -16.25
CA GLN A 106 13.70 -0.57 -16.33
C GLN A 106 14.75 -1.50 -16.95
N LYS A 107 14.85 -2.75 -16.44
CA LYS A 107 15.86 -3.72 -16.88
C LYS A 107 15.65 -4.25 -18.30
N MET A 108 14.44 -4.15 -18.86
CA MET A 108 14.16 -4.57 -20.24
C MET A 108 14.76 -3.63 -21.29
N HIS A 109 15.12 -2.40 -20.89
CA HIS A 109 15.63 -1.36 -21.78
C HIS A 109 17.13 -1.07 -21.57
N ASN A 110 17.84 -1.96 -20.87
CA ASN A 110 19.29 -1.95 -20.71
C ASN A 110 19.95 -3.04 -21.57
#